data_AF-A0A120FNC1-F1
#
_entry.id   AF-A0A120FNC1-F1
#
_cell.length_a   1.000
_cell.length_b   1.000
_cell.length_c   1.000
_cell.angle_alpha   90.00
_cell.angle_beta   90.00
_cell.angle_gamma   90.00
#
_symmetry.space_group_name_H-M   'P 1'
#
loop_
_entity.id
_entity.type
_entity.pdbx_description
1 polymer ?
#
loop_
_entity_poly.entity_id
_entity_poly.type
_entity_poly.pdbx_seq_one_letter_code
_entity_poly.pdbx_strand_id
1 'polypeptide(L)'
;MVDILRARKVAGATFEEILDLLLDGRLERVSRAEKASGFRSLTVDPAEIRMALASRPANVVAAERAIFPFTFRPLAKLELLVASGLVSLAANETLPPSRGTKLMTWSVELFKERYWTLITVARQLCTDWNVLRREFDDLGILPVISSSNSREAFYDIEEVKRHENGALLR
;
A
#
# COMPACT_ATOMS: atom_id res chain seq x y z
N MET A 1 -0.15 -4.90 -21.88
CA MET A 1 -1.20 -4.07 -21.27
C MET A 1 -1.78 -4.80 -20.07
N VAL A 2 -2.12 -4.09 -19.01
CA VAL A 2 -2.71 -4.66 -17.78
C VAL A 2 -3.77 -3.71 -17.23
N ASP A 3 -4.61 -4.17 -16.31
CA ASP A 3 -5.56 -3.28 -15.60
C ASP A 3 -4.83 -2.20 -14.78
N ILE A 4 -5.54 -1.14 -14.40
CA ILE A 4 -4.96 0.01 -13.69
C ILE A 4 -4.31 -0.38 -12.36
N LEU A 5 -4.91 -1.29 -11.59
CA LEU A 5 -4.40 -1.68 -10.27
C LEU A 5 -3.06 -2.40 -10.42
N ARG A 6 -2.97 -3.34 -11.36
CA ARG A 6 -1.72 -4.01 -11.69
C ARG A 6 -0.71 -3.05 -12.31
N ALA A 7 -1.16 -2.09 -13.12
CA ALA A 7 -0.30 -1.08 -13.74
C ALA A 7 0.41 -0.22 -12.70
N ARG A 8 -0.29 0.28 -11.67
CA ARG A 8 0.31 1.05 -10.55
C ARG A 8 1.50 0.35 -9.95
N LYS A 9 1.30 -0.94 -9.59
CA LYS A 9 2.34 -1.75 -8.95
C LYS A 9 3.56 -1.96 -9.84
N VAL A 10 3.34 -2.23 -11.13
CA VAL A 10 4.43 -2.50 -12.09
C VAL A 10 5.15 -1.21 -12.50
N ALA A 11 4.42 -0.11 -12.62
CA ALA A 11 4.96 1.18 -13.04
C ALA A 11 5.60 1.96 -11.88
N GLY A 12 5.24 1.66 -10.63
CA GLY A 12 5.63 2.50 -9.48
C GLY A 12 4.94 3.86 -9.54
N ALA A 13 3.62 3.86 -9.72
CA ALA A 13 2.81 5.06 -9.87
C ALA A 13 1.61 5.03 -8.90
N THR A 14 1.18 6.20 -8.41
CA THR A 14 -0.05 6.32 -7.63
C THR A 14 -1.27 6.14 -8.53
N PHE A 15 -2.44 5.90 -7.93
CA PHE A 15 -3.67 5.84 -8.71
C PHE A 15 -3.99 7.19 -9.36
N GLU A 16 -3.80 8.27 -8.60
CA GLU A 16 -3.99 9.64 -9.06
C GLU A 16 -3.09 9.97 -10.26
N GLU A 17 -1.81 9.60 -10.21
CA GLU A 17 -0.87 9.83 -11.33
C GLU A 17 -1.33 9.15 -12.62
N ILE A 18 -1.85 7.93 -12.54
CA ILE A 18 -2.37 7.23 -13.72
C ILE A 18 -3.66 7.89 -14.21
N LEU A 19 -4.55 8.31 -13.30
CA LEU A 19 -5.77 9.03 -13.67
C LEU A 19 -5.44 10.35 -14.37
N ASP A 20 -4.50 11.14 -13.84
CA ASP A 20 -4.06 12.40 -14.46
C ASP A 20 -3.53 12.15 -15.87
N LEU A 21 -2.68 11.13 -16.06
CA LEU A 21 -2.16 10.80 -17.38
C LEU A 21 -3.26 10.38 -18.37
N LEU A 22 -4.31 9.71 -17.89
CA LEU A 22 -5.46 9.34 -18.71
C LEU A 22 -6.33 10.55 -19.07
N LEU A 23 -6.60 11.43 -18.10
CA LEU A 23 -7.41 12.62 -18.26
C LEU A 23 -6.73 13.65 -19.16
N ASP A 24 -5.41 13.80 -19.04
CA ASP A 24 -4.58 14.65 -19.88
C ASP A 24 -4.39 14.08 -21.30
N GLY A 25 -4.84 12.85 -21.57
CA GLY A 25 -4.65 12.17 -22.87
C GLY A 25 -3.19 11.86 -23.19
N ARG A 26 -2.34 11.69 -22.17
CA ARG A 26 -0.88 11.48 -22.32
C ARG A 26 -0.46 10.02 -22.48
N LEU A 27 -1.41 9.09 -22.41
CA LEU A 27 -1.19 7.68 -22.68
C LEU A 27 -1.78 7.34 -24.05
N GLU A 28 -0.95 6.88 -24.96
CA GLU A 28 -1.34 6.43 -26.31
C GLU A 28 -1.87 4.99 -26.26
N ARG A 29 -1.31 4.13 -25.39
CA ARG A 29 -1.65 2.70 -25.31
C ARG A 29 -2.68 2.45 -24.22
N VAL A 30 -3.90 2.91 -24.50
CA VAL A 30 -5.08 2.68 -23.62
C VAL A 30 -6.11 1.87 -24.37
N SER A 31 -6.51 0.72 -23.83
CA SER A 31 -7.57 -0.12 -24.37
C SER A 31 -8.76 -0.17 -23.43
N ARG A 32 -9.95 -0.04 -24.00
CA ARG A 32 -11.22 0.10 -23.29
C ARG A 32 -12.13 -1.05 -23.70
N ALA A 33 -12.61 -1.82 -22.74
CA ALA A 33 -13.72 -2.73 -22.99
C ALA A 33 -15.02 -1.98 -22.62
N GLU A 34 -15.89 -1.76 -23.59
CA GLU A 34 -17.14 -1.03 -23.38
C GLU A 34 -18.28 -1.96 -22.92
N LYS A 35 -19.27 -1.36 -22.27
CA LYS A 35 -20.57 -1.94 -21.94
C LYS A 35 -21.64 -0.87 -22.18
N ALA A 36 -22.90 -1.26 -22.35
CA ALA A 36 -24.02 -0.35 -22.62
C ALA A 36 -24.16 0.85 -21.66
N SER A 37 -23.57 0.80 -20.46
CA SER A 37 -23.59 1.87 -19.45
C SER A 37 -22.22 2.55 -19.21
N GLY A 38 -21.20 2.32 -20.04
CA GLY A 38 -19.85 2.90 -19.89
C GLY A 38 -18.72 1.90 -20.12
N PHE A 39 -17.65 1.98 -19.33
CA PHE A 39 -16.49 1.08 -19.46
C PHE A 39 -16.58 -0.11 -18.50
N ARG A 40 -16.40 -1.32 -19.02
CA ARG A 40 -16.24 -2.55 -18.23
C ARG A 40 -14.82 -2.67 -17.65
N SER A 41 -13.81 -2.29 -18.42
CA SER A 41 -12.42 -2.32 -17.99
C SER A 41 -11.56 -1.38 -18.81
N LEU A 42 -10.55 -0.79 -18.16
CA LEU A 42 -9.50 0.01 -18.78
C LEU A 42 -8.16 -0.69 -18.58
N THR A 43 -7.41 -0.85 -19.67
CA THR A 43 -6.06 -1.43 -19.63
C THR A 43 -5.04 -0.45 -20.21
N VAL A 44 -3.87 -0.42 -19.59
CA VAL A 44 -2.80 0.55 -19.87
C VAL A 44 -1.45 -0.17 -19.97
N ASP A 45 -0.45 0.47 -20.58
CA ASP A 45 0.92 -0.04 -20.65
C ASP A 45 1.79 0.53 -19.49
N PRO A 46 2.26 -0.30 -18.54
CA PRO A 46 3.10 0.17 -17.44
C PRO A 46 4.44 0.77 -17.90
N ALA A 47 4.96 0.37 -19.06
CA ALA A 47 6.18 0.97 -19.60
C ALA A 47 5.93 2.42 -20.04
N GLU A 48 4.79 2.68 -20.68
CA GLU A 48 4.37 4.01 -21.09
C GLU A 48 4.14 4.94 -19.89
N ILE A 49 3.48 4.43 -18.84
CA ILE A 49 3.28 5.19 -17.59
C ILE A 49 4.64 5.60 -17.01
N ARG A 50 5.61 4.68 -16.91
CA ARG A 50 6.96 5.00 -16.43
C ARG A 50 7.64 6.06 -17.26
N MET A 51 7.54 5.97 -18.59
CA MET A 51 8.12 6.97 -19.49
C MET A 51 7.46 8.34 -19.31
N ALA A 52 6.13 8.40 -19.19
CA ALA A 52 5.39 9.63 -19.01
C ALA A 52 5.68 10.31 -17.66
N LEU A 53 5.92 9.52 -16.61
CA LEU A 53 6.27 10.02 -15.27
C LEU A 53 7.76 10.33 -15.10
N ALA A 54 8.65 9.77 -15.91
CA ALA A 54 10.10 9.97 -15.79
C ALA A 54 10.53 11.45 -15.88
N SER A 55 9.74 12.28 -16.57
CA SER A 55 10.00 13.72 -16.68
C SER A 55 9.43 14.56 -15.53
N ARG A 56 8.68 13.95 -14.61
CA ARG A 56 8.03 14.64 -13.48
C ARG A 56 8.89 14.50 -12.22
N PRO A 57 8.85 15.47 -11.29
CA PRO A 57 9.41 15.29 -9.96
C PRO A 57 8.82 14.05 -9.29
N ALA A 58 9.65 13.29 -8.58
CA ALA A 58 9.18 12.11 -7.86
C ALA A 58 8.11 12.50 -6.84
N ASN A 59 6.98 11.80 -6.88
CA ASN A 59 5.92 11.96 -5.90
C ASN A 59 6.30 11.24 -4.61
N VAL A 60 6.55 12.05 -3.58
CA VAL A 60 7.10 11.59 -2.30
C VAL A 60 6.33 12.18 -1.13
N VAL A 61 6.32 11.42 -0.03
CA VAL A 61 5.68 11.81 1.22
C VAL A 61 6.66 11.63 2.39
N ALA A 62 6.62 12.55 3.35
CA ALA A 62 7.42 12.41 4.58
C ALA A 62 6.95 11.17 5.36
N ALA A 63 7.88 10.32 5.77
CA ALA A 63 7.57 9.06 6.44
C ALA A 63 6.73 9.27 7.71
N GLU A 64 7.02 10.34 8.46
CA GLU A 64 6.27 10.71 9.68
C GLU A 64 4.79 11.00 9.42
N ARG A 65 4.44 11.51 8.23
CA ARG A 65 3.05 11.80 7.82
C ARG A 65 2.37 10.59 7.18
N ALA A 66 3.18 9.72 6.57
CA ALA A 66 2.69 8.59 5.79
C ALA A 66 2.25 7.41 6.67
N ILE A 67 3.02 7.07 7.71
CA ILE A 67 2.87 5.80 8.45
C ILE A 67 2.41 6.05 9.91
N PHE A 68 1.50 7.02 10.13
CA PHE A 68 0.98 7.41 11.46
C PHE A 68 0.58 6.24 12.39
N PRO A 69 0.64 6.46 13.72
CA PRO A 69 1.77 6.94 14.49
C PRO A 69 2.48 5.71 15.04
N PHE A 70 3.72 5.47 14.63
CA PHE A 70 4.59 4.65 15.46
C PHE A 70 4.78 5.40 16.79
N THR A 71 3.93 5.14 17.77
CA THR A 71 4.03 5.79 19.09
C THR A 71 5.30 5.33 19.81
N PHE A 72 5.79 4.15 19.45
CA PHE A 72 7.01 3.56 19.97
C PHE A 72 8.03 3.27 18.85
N ARG A 73 9.21 3.89 18.94
CA ARG A 73 10.38 3.70 18.04
C ARG A 73 10.05 3.84 16.54
N PRO A 74 9.57 5.02 16.08
CA PRO A 74 9.21 5.27 14.69
C PRO A 74 10.29 4.93 13.67
N LEU A 75 11.53 5.30 13.95
CA LEU A 75 12.64 5.10 13.00
C LEU A 75 13.02 3.63 12.85
N ALA A 76 13.03 2.86 13.93
CA ALA A 76 13.34 1.43 13.88
C ALA A 76 12.26 0.64 13.12
N LYS A 77 10.98 1.02 13.29
CA LYS A 77 9.89 0.42 12.52
C LYS A 77 9.97 0.80 11.04
N LEU A 78 10.25 2.05 10.74
CA LEU A 78 10.47 2.51 9.37
C LEU A 78 11.63 1.78 8.69
N GLU A 79 12.75 1.62 9.40
CA GLU A 79 13.91 0.84 8.94
C GLU A 79 13.51 -0.59 8.60
N LEU A 80 12.77 -1.27 9.48
CA LEU A 80 12.28 -2.61 9.24
C LEU A 80 11.34 -2.68 8.03
N LEU A 81 10.44 -1.72 7.85
CA LEU A 81 9.54 -1.68 6.68
C LEU A 81 10.31 -1.53 5.36
N VAL A 82 11.34 -0.69 5.34
CA VAL A 82 12.20 -0.49 4.17
C VAL A 82 13.07 -1.73 3.93
N ALA A 83 13.70 -2.27 4.97
CA ALA A 83 14.56 -3.44 4.88
C ALA A 83 13.80 -4.69 4.41
N SER A 84 12.54 -4.84 4.82
CA SER A 84 11.63 -5.90 4.37
C SER A 84 11.03 -5.65 2.98
N GLY A 85 11.34 -4.53 2.33
CA GLY A 85 10.83 -4.17 1.00
C GLY A 85 9.33 -3.85 0.95
N LEU A 86 8.72 -3.57 2.10
CA LEU A 86 7.28 -3.28 2.21
C LEU A 86 6.93 -1.86 1.79
N VAL A 87 7.89 -0.93 1.92
CA VAL A 87 7.80 0.45 1.46
C VAL A 87 9.10 0.84 0.76
N SER A 88 9.05 1.80 -0.16
CA SER A 88 10.21 2.23 -0.94
C SER A 88 10.66 3.64 -0.55
N LEU A 89 11.96 3.78 -0.31
CA LEU A 89 12.62 5.07 -0.14
C LEU A 89 12.60 5.88 -1.44
N ALA A 90 12.57 7.20 -1.33
CA ALA A 90 12.87 8.07 -2.47
C ALA A 90 14.33 7.87 -2.92
N ALA A 91 14.64 8.12 -4.20
CA ALA A 91 15.93 7.75 -4.81
C ALA A 91 17.19 8.29 -4.09
N ASN A 92 17.09 9.40 -3.36
CA ASN A 92 18.21 10.03 -2.65
C ASN A 92 18.21 9.75 -1.14
N GLU A 93 17.30 8.92 -0.66
CA GLU A 93 17.18 8.55 0.75
C GLU A 93 17.92 7.23 0.99
N THR A 94 18.55 7.12 2.17
CA THR A 94 19.34 5.94 2.55
C THR A 94 19.02 5.53 3.98
N LEU A 95 19.41 4.31 4.35
CA LEU A 95 19.33 3.83 5.73
C LEU A 95 20.58 4.26 6.52
N PRO A 96 20.46 4.51 7.83
CA PRO A 96 19.25 4.47 8.63
C PRO A 96 18.32 5.68 8.37
N PRO A 97 17.00 5.52 8.49
CA PRO A 97 16.08 6.60 8.21
C PRO A 97 16.14 7.69 9.29
N SER A 98 15.89 8.93 8.87
CA SER A 98 15.77 10.09 9.75
C SER A 98 14.30 10.56 9.81
N ARG A 99 13.99 11.52 10.69
CA ARG A 99 12.63 12.11 10.74
C ARG A 99 12.20 12.73 9.41
N GLY A 100 13.16 13.24 8.64
CA GLY A 100 12.92 13.86 7.33
C GLY A 100 12.84 12.88 6.17
N THR A 101 13.02 11.57 6.42
CA THR A 101 13.07 10.57 5.35
C THR A 101 11.81 10.57 4.51
N LYS A 102 12.01 10.60 3.20
CA LYS A 102 10.94 10.58 2.19
C LYS A 102 10.73 9.20 1.63
N LEU A 103 9.46 8.83 1.48
CA LEU A 103 9.01 7.59 0.86
C LEU A 103 8.35 7.89 -0.48
N MET A 104 8.44 6.94 -1.40
CA MET A 104 7.68 7.00 -2.65
C MET A 104 6.20 6.85 -2.33
N THR A 105 5.37 7.82 -2.73
CA THR A 105 3.94 7.87 -2.39
C THR A 105 3.20 6.60 -2.84
N TRP A 106 3.46 6.12 -4.06
CA TRP A 106 2.86 4.90 -4.58
C TRP A 106 3.14 3.67 -3.70
N SER A 107 4.34 3.58 -3.11
CA SER A 107 4.72 2.43 -2.28
C SER A 107 3.96 2.45 -0.95
N VAL A 108 3.71 3.64 -0.42
CA VAL A 108 2.92 3.85 0.79
C VAL A 108 1.45 3.51 0.55
N GLU A 109 0.89 3.89 -0.60
CA GLU A 109 -0.49 3.51 -0.97
C GLU A 109 -0.65 2.00 -1.02
N LEU A 110 0.22 1.30 -1.77
CA LEU A 110 0.18 -0.15 -1.87
C LEU A 110 0.38 -0.83 -0.52
N PHE A 111 1.25 -0.28 0.32
CA PHE A 111 1.44 -0.78 1.68
C PHE A 111 0.15 -0.69 2.50
N LYS A 112 -0.54 0.46 2.47
CA LYS A 112 -1.79 0.69 3.22
C LYS A 112 -2.97 -0.12 2.69
N GLU A 113 -3.00 -0.40 1.40
CA GLU A 113 -3.99 -1.30 0.79
C GLU A 113 -3.80 -2.75 1.25
N ARG A 114 -2.54 -3.16 1.47
CA ARG A 114 -2.17 -4.55 1.74
C ARG A 114 -2.06 -4.90 3.23
N TYR A 115 -1.53 -3.98 4.03
CA TYR A 115 -1.10 -4.25 5.40
C TYR A 115 -1.80 -3.35 6.39
N TRP A 116 -2.52 -3.97 7.31
CA TRP A 116 -3.30 -3.26 8.32
C TRP A 116 -2.80 -3.58 9.72
N THR A 117 -2.87 -2.60 10.61
CA THR A 117 -2.61 -2.85 12.03
C THR A 117 -3.74 -3.66 12.64
N LEU A 118 -3.48 -4.40 13.71
CA LEU A 118 -4.53 -5.15 14.42
C LEU A 118 -5.72 -4.28 14.81
N ILE A 119 -5.47 -3.03 15.25
CA ILE A 119 -6.53 -2.08 15.59
C ILE A 119 -7.36 -1.66 14.36
N THR A 120 -6.73 -1.53 13.20
CA THR A 120 -7.44 -1.26 11.94
C THR A 120 -8.34 -2.44 11.55
N VAL A 121 -7.82 -3.67 11.64
CA VAL A 121 -8.59 -4.88 11.33
C VAL A 121 -9.77 -5.04 12.30
N ALA A 122 -9.53 -4.90 13.60
CA ALA A 122 -10.56 -4.99 14.63
C ALA A 122 -11.68 -3.97 14.42
N ARG A 123 -11.32 -2.72 14.09
CA ARG A 123 -12.28 -1.67 13.76
C ARG A 123 -13.12 -2.03 12.53
N GLN A 124 -12.50 -2.59 11.48
CA GLN A 124 -13.23 -2.96 10.27
C GLN A 124 -14.19 -4.13 10.50
N LEU A 125 -13.83 -5.07 11.37
CA LEU A 125 -14.66 -6.20 11.78
C LEU A 125 -15.66 -5.85 12.90
N CYS A 126 -15.67 -4.60 13.38
CA CYS A 126 -16.47 -4.17 14.53
C CYS A 126 -16.28 -5.06 15.77
N THR A 127 -15.04 -5.50 16.04
CA THR A 127 -14.67 -6.37 17.16
C THR A 127 -13.64 -5.72 18.08
N ASP A 128 -13.43 -6.29 19.26
CA ASP A 128 -12.35 -5.88 20.16
C ASP A 128 -11.00 -6.48 19.70
N TRP A 129 -9.96 -5.66 19.70
CA TRP A 129 -8.63 -6.07 19.23
C TRP A 129 -7.99 -7.16 20.12
N ASN A 130 -8.35 -7.28 21.42
CA ASN A 130 -7.85 -8.38 22.25
C ASN A 130 -8.48 -9.71 21.86
N VAL A 131 -9.77 -9.69 21.53
CA VAL A 131 -10.49 -10.88 21.07
C VAL A 131 -9.89 -11.32 19.74
N LEU A 132 -9.79 -10.38 18.78
CA LEU A 132 -9.19 -10.65 17.47
C LEU A 132 -7.74 -11.15 17.58
N ARG A 133 -6.96 -10.64 18.54
CA ARG A 133 -5.61 -11.13 18.80
C ARG A 133 -5.60 -12.61 19.14
N ARG A 134 -6.45 -13.04 20.08
CA ARG A 134 -6.52 -14.44 20.50
C ARG A 134 -6.95 -15.32 19.35
N GLU A 135 -7.94 -14.88 18.58
CA GLU A 135 -8.38 -15.60 17.39
C GLU A 135 -7.26 -15.74 16.36
N PHE A 136 -6.48 -14.69 16.12
CA PHE A 136 -5.32 -14.76 15.23
C PHE A 136 -4.25 -15.72 15.76
N ASP A 137 -3.97 -15.69 17.06
CA ASP A 137 -3.04 -16.62 17.72
C ASP A 137 -3.53 -18.08 17.55
N ASP A 138 -4.83 -18.35 17.77
CA ASP A 138 -5.46 -19.67 17.64
C ASP A 138 -5.48 -20.18 16.19
N LEU A 139 -5.62 -19.26 15.22
CA LEU A 139 -5.59 -19.55 13.79
C LEU A 139 -4.18 -19.58 13.19
N GLY A 140 -3.15 -19.27 13.99
CA GLY A 140 -1.76 -19.19 13.54
C GLY A 140 -1.47 -18.04 12.58
N ILE A 141 -2.29 -16.98 12.59
CA ILE A 141 -2.11 -15.79 11.75
C ILE A 141 -1.05 -14.90 12.40
N LEU A 142 0.13 -14.81 11.77
CA LEU A 142 1.26 -14.06 12.31
C LEU A 142 1.36 -12.66 11.70
N PRO A 143 1.78 -11.65 12.47
CA PRO A 143 2.06 -10.34 11.91
C PRO A 143 3.31 -10.39 11.03
N VAL A 144 3.23 -9.75 9.86
CA VAL A 144 4.37 -9.52 8.97
C VAL A 144 5.41 -8.64 9.65
N ILE A 145 4.94 -7.65 10.42
CA ILE A 145 5.79 -6.75 11.21
C ILE A 145 5.31 -6.79 12.64
N SER A 146 6.09 -7.46 13.48
CA SER A 146 5.85 -7.52 14.92
C SER A 146 6.16 -6.19 15.60
N SER A 147 5.46 -5.92 16.70
CA SER A 147 5.62 -4.72 17.51
C SER A 147 5.49 -5.10 18.98
N SER A 148 6.29 -4.48 19.85
CA SER A 148 6.18 -4.67 21.30
C SER A 148 4.79 -4.27 21.82
N ASN A 149 4.15 -3.31 21.14
CA ASN A 149 2.71 -3.07 21.26
C ASN A 149 1.99 -3.86 20.16
N SER A 150 1.34 -4.97 20.52
CA SER A 150 0.66 -5.88 19.58
C SER A 150 -0.46 -5.22 18.78
N ARG A 151 -1.05 -4.12 19.28
CA ARG A 151 -2.05 -3.32 18.56
C ARG A 151 -1.50 -2.70 17.28
N GLU A 152 -0.19 -2.43 17.26
CA GLU A 152 0.52 -1.79 16.17
C GLU A 152 1.27 -2.79 15.27
N ALA A 153 1.07 -4.09 15.47
CA ALA A 153 1.62 -5.10 14.57
C ALA A 153 0.85 -5.08 13.23
N PHE A 154 1.57 -5.21 12.12
CA PHE A 154 0.97 -5.21 10.78
C PHE A 154 0.70 -6.63 10.31
N TYR A 155 -0.50 -6.83 9.78
CA TYR A 155 -0.99 -8.07 9.22
C TYR A 155 -1.25 -7.89 7.73
N ASP A 156 -0.96 -8.94 6.97
CA ASP A 156 -1.34 -9.04 5.57
C ASP A 156 -2.86 -9.27 5.47
N ILE A 157 -3.59 -8.34 4.85
CA ILE A 157 -5.06 -8.40 4.86
C ILE A 157 -5.63 -9.52 3.98
N GLU A 158 -4.89 -9.99 2.97
CA GLU A 158 -5.38 -11.12 2.15
C GLU A 158 -5.13 -12.43 2.88
N GLU A 159 -4.04 -12.53 3.64
CA GLU A 159 -3.85 -13.65 4.56
C GLU A 159 -5.02 -13.69 5.55
N VAL A 160 -5.30 -12.59 6.23
CA VAL A 160 -6.45 -12.50 7.15
C VAL A 160 -7.76 -12.89 6.46
N LYS A 161 -8.04 -12.36 5.24
CA LYS A 161 -9.26 -12.66 4.46
C LYS A 161 -9.42 -14.15 4.09
N ARG A 162 -8.33 -14.92 3.99
CA ARG A 162 -8.38 -16.36 3.71
C ARG A 162 -8.93 -17.18 4.88
N HIS A 163 -8.97 -16.61 6.08
CA HIS A 163 -9.55 -17.24 7.25
C HIS A 163 -11.00 -16.80 7.46
N GLU A 164 -11.81 -17.64 8.09
CA GLU A 164 -13.25 -17.43 8.27
C GLU A 164 -13.57 -16.07 8.94
N ASN A 165 -12.77 -15.65 9.90
CA ASN A 165 -12.94 -14.37 10.62
C ASN A 165 -12.57 -13.14 9.78
N GLY A 166 -11.82 -13.31 8.69
CA GLY A 166 -11.45 -12.25 7.76
C GLY A 166 -12.35 -12.15 6.54
N ALA A 167 -13.26 -13.11 6.29
CA ALA A 167 -14.12 -13.13 5.12
C ALA A 167 -15.06 -11.91 5.01
N LEU A 168 -15.31 -11.23 6.13
CA LEU A 168 -16.13 -10.00 6.21
C LEU A 168 -15.35 -8.73 5.83
N LEU A 169 -14.03 -8.80 5.69
CA LEU A 169 -13.20 -7.68 5.28
C LEU A 169 -13.38 -7.44 3.78
N ARG A 170 -13.93 -6.28 3.42
CA ARG A 170 -14.05 -5.82 2.03
C ARG A 170 -12.78 -5.13 1.58
#